data_AF-A0AAU3IU11-F1
#
_entry.id   AF-A0AAU3IU11-F1
#
_cell.length_a   1.000
_cell.length_b   1.000
_cell.length_c   1.000
_cell.angle_alpha   90.00
_cell.angle_beta   90.00
_cell.angle_gamma   90.00
#
_symmetry.space_group_name_H-M   'P 1'
#
loop_
_entity.id
_entity.type
_entity.pdbx_description
1 polymer ?
#
loop_
_entity_poly.entity_id
_entity_poly.type
_entity_poly.pdbx_seq_one_letter_code
_entity_poly.pdbx_strand_id
1 'polypeptide(L)'
;MELPKVGSLGEYIRQQRQQAKISLRQLAAQAGVSNPYLSQVERGLRKPSAEILNQIAKGLQISAQALYVQAGLIEDREPHSDVLAAVRADVALTSRQRQVLVDIYESFRKENRAGAAQPPQSAAHPGDGPVPSRDGLTPDSLEG
;
A
#
# COMPACT_ATOMS: atom_id res chain seq x y z
N MET A 1 9.74 18.98 15.79
CA MET A 1 8.30 19.00 16.11
C MET A 1 7.58 19.25 14.79
N GLU A 2 7.31 18.19 14.01
CA GLU A 2 6.65 18.33 12.70
C GLU A 2 5.14 18.40 12.90
N LEU A 3 4.54 19.50 12.44
CA LEU A 3 3.10 19.74 12.42
C LEU A 3 2.44 18.95 11.27
N PRO A 4 1.17 18.54 11.41
CA PRO A 4 0.46 17.77 10.39
C PRO A 4 0.32 18.63 9.12
N LYS A 5 0.80 18.11 7.98
CA LYS A 5 0.70 18.79 6.68
C LYS A 5 -0.76 18.83 6.21
N VAL A 6 -1.55 19.77 6.71
CA VAL A 6 -2.91 20.06 6.20
C VAL A 6 -2.88 20.59 4.74
N GLY A 7 -1.70 20.82 4.16
CA GLY A 7 -1.49 21.05 2.72
C GLY A 7 -1.39 19.78 1.87
N SER A 8 -1.25 18.58 2.45
CA SER A 8 -0.87 17.37 1.70
C SER A 8 -2.04 16.67 1.01
N LEU A 9 -3.27 16.78 1.53
CA LEU A 9 -4.44 16.08 0.97
C LEU A 9 -4.87 16.63 -0.39
N GLY A 10 -5.03 17.95 -0.51
CA GLY A 10 -5.44 18.58 -1.76
C GLY A 10 -4.42 18.35 -2.88
N GLU A 11 -3.13 18.48 -2.55
CA GLU A 11 -2.02 18.19 -3.46
C GLU A 11 -1.99 16.72 -3.87
N TYR A 12 -2.19 15.80 -2.92
CA TYR A 12 -2.25 14.36 -3.20
C TYR A 12 -3.42 14.00 -4.13
N ILE A 13 -4.64 14.50 -3.86
CA ILE A 13 -5.79 14.30 -4.75
C ILE A 13 -5.47 14.82 -6.16
N ARG A 14 -4.88 16.01 -6.25
CA ARG A 14 -4.47 16.61 -7.52
C ARG A 14 -3.40 15.77 -8.24
N GLN A 15 -2.46 15.17 -7.51
CA GLN A 15 -1.42 14.30 -8.05
C GLN A 15 -2.02 13.00 -8.58
N GLN A 16 -2.85 12.31 -7.79
CA GLN A 16 -3.54 11.09 -8.19
C GLN A 16 -4.40 11.30 -9.43
N ARG A 17 -5.12 12.44 -9.48
CA ARG A 17 -5.92 12.83 -10.64
C ARG A 17 -5.08 12.98 -11.91
N GLN A 18 -3.92 13.62 -11.81
CA GLN A 18 -3.00 13.79 -12.93
C GLN A 18 -2.37 12.46 -13.38
N GLN A 19 -2.04 11.58 -12.44
CA GLN A 19 -1.54 10.22 -12.74
C GLN A 19 -2.60 9.39 -13.47
N ALA A 20 -3.87 9.51 -13.05
CA ALA A 20 -5.02 8.91 -13.73
C ALA A 20 -5.38 9.59 -15.07
N LYS A 21 -4.70 10.71 -15.43
CA LYS A 21 -4.91 11.48 -16.66
C LYS A 21 -6.36 11.96 -16.87
N ILE A 22 -7.09 12.22 -15.78
CA ILE A 22 -8.45 12.75 -15.83
C ILE A 22 -8.48 14.24 -15.44
N SER A 23 -9.40 14.98 -16.05
CA SER A 23 -9.64 16.39 -15.72
C SER A 23 -10.34 16.54 -14.36
N LEU A 24 -10.23 17.72 -13.75
CA LEU A 24 -10.95 18.05 -12.52
C LEU A 24 -12.47 17.86 -12.68
N ARG A 25 -13.01 18.18 -13.87
CA ARG A 25 -14.44 18.01 -14.16
C ARG A 25 -14.85 16.55 -14.23
N GLN A 26 -14.02 15.70 -14.82
CA GLN A 26 -14.26 14.26 -14.86
C GLN A 26 -14.22 13.65 -13.47
N LEU A 27 -13.21 13.99 -12.65
CA LEU A 27 -13.14 13.49 -11.27
C LEU A 27 -14.36 13.95 -10.45
N ALA A 28 -14.76 15.22 -10.56
CA ALA A 28 -15.93 15.72 -9.88
C ALA A 28 -17.21 14.94 -10.26
N ALA A 29 -17.40 14.67 -11.56
CA ALA A 29 -18.53 13.88 -12.04
C ALA A 29 -18.50 12.42 -11.53
N GLN A 30 -17.33 11.77 -11.57
CA GLN A 30 -17.17 10.38 -11.10
C GLN A 30 -17.33 10.24 -9.58
N ALA A 31 -16.88 11.25 -8.82
CA ALA A 31 -17.06 11.30 -7.39
C ALA A 31 -18.46 11.77 -6.97
N GLY A 32 -19.29 12.28 -7.89
CA GLY A 32 -20.62 12.81 -7.54
C GLY A 32 -20.56 14.09 -6.70
N VAL A 33 -19.49 14.88 -6.82
CA VAL A 33 -19.30 16.16 -6.11
C VAL A 33 -19.28 17.33 -7.10
N SER A 34 -19.56 18.54 -6.62
CA SER A 34 -19.52 19.71 -7.50
C SER A 34 -18.07 20.07 -7.86
N ASN A 35 -17.86 20.50 -9.12
CA ASN A 35 -16.55 20.91 -9.59
C ASN A 35 -15.94 22.10 -8.80
N PRO A 36 -16.72 23.15 -8.42
CA PRO A 36 -16.22 24.23 -7.58
C PRO A 36 -15.75 23.73 -6.20
N TYR A 37 -16.47 22.79 -5.61
CA TYR A 37 -16.11 22.22 -4.31
C TYR A 37 -14.79 21.42 -4.41
N LEU A 38 -14.66 20.52 -5.40
CA LEU A 38 -13.44 19.75 -5.60
C LEU A 38 -12.22 20.66 -5.88
N SER A 39 -12.42 21.76 -6.62
CA SER A 39 -11.39 22.79 -6.82
C SER A 39 -10.92 23.43 -5.50
N GLN A 40 -11.84 23.67 -4.56
CA GLN A 40 -11.49 24.20 -3.24
C GLN A 40 -10.74 23.17 -2.41
N VAL A 41 -11.10 21.88 -2.50
CA VAL A 41 -10.41 20.77 -1.83
C VAL A 41 -8.97 20.62 -2.35
N GLU A 42 -8.74 20.58 -3.68
CA GLU A 42 -7.38 20.46 -4.24
C GLU A 42 -6.45 21.63 -3.87
N ARG A 43 -7.02 22.79 -3.53
CA ARG A 43 -6.28 23.98 -3.07
C ARG A 43 -6.14 24.05 -1.54
N GLY A 44 -6.64 23.07 -0.80
CA GLY A 44 -6.62 23.05 0.66
C GLY A 44 -7.55 24.08 1.32
N LEU A 45 -8.48 24.69 0.56
CA LEU A 45 -9.42 25.71 1.06
C LEU A 45 -10.65 25.10 1.76
N ARG A 46 -10.87 23.79 1.56
CA ARG A 46 -11.96 23.04 2.18
C ARG A 46 -11.45 21.72 2.74
N LYS A 47 -11.93 21.38 3.93
CA LYS A 47 -11.73 20.06 4.54
C LYS A 47 -12.93 19.17 4.18
N PRO A 48 -12.73 18.12 3.37
CA PRO A 48 -13.79 17.18 3.03
C PRO A 48 -14.17 16.27 4.21
N SER A 49 -15.42 15.81 4.25
CA SER A 49 -15.87 14.80 5.20
C SER A 49 -15.39 13.40 4.78
N ALA A 50 -15.49 12.41 5.68
CA ALA A 50 -15.13 11.02 5.38
C ALA A 50 -15.95 10.42 4.22
N GLU A 51 -17.22 10.81 4.09
CA GLU A 51 -18.10 10.40 3.00
C GLU A 51 -17.63 10.96 1.65
N ILE A 52 -17.30 12.26 1.62
CA ILE A 52 -16.76 12.93 0.43
C ILE A 52 -15.42 12.32 0.03
N LEU A 53 -14.56 12.00 1.01
CA LEU A 53 -13.29 11.31 0.73
C LEU A 53 -13.50 9.92 0.13
N ASN A 54 -14.49 9.15 0.61
CA ASN A 54 -14.86 7.87 -0.02
C ASN A 54 -15.29 8.06 -1.48
N GLN A 55 -16.11 9.07 -1.75
CA GLN A 55 -16.58 9.41 -3.09
C GLN A 55 -15.42 9.79 -4.02
N ILE A 56 -14.49 10.63 -3.55
CA ILE A 56 -13.30 11.02 -4.31
C ILE A 56 -12.38 9.82 -4.55
N ALA A 57 -12.17 8.96 -3.54
CA ALA A 57 -11.37 7.74 -3.67
C ALA A 57 -11.95 6.79 -4.71
N LYS A 58 -13.28 6.60 -4.73
CA LYS A 58 -13.99 5.83 -5.76
C LYS A 58 -13.78 6.44 -7.15
N GLY A 59 -13.88 7.75 -7.30
CA GLY A 59 -13.63 8.45 -8.55
C GLY A 59 -12.18 8.31 -9.05
N LEU A 60 -11.22 8.27 -8.13
CA LEU A 60 -9.80 8.02 -8.43
C LEU A 60 -9.43 6.55 -8.55
N GLN A 61 -10.34 5.62 -8.24
CA GLN A 61 -10.09 4.18 -8.17
C GLN A 61 -8.94 3.80 -7.22
N ILE A 62 -8.84 4.49 -6.08
CA ILE A 62 -7.86 4.22 -5.02
C ILE A 62 -8.55 3.84 -3.72
N SER A 63 -7.78 3.31 -2.76
CA SER A 63 -8.29 3.06 -1.41
C SER A 63 -8.60 4.37 -0.69
N ALA A 64 -9.78 4.46 -0.07
CA ALA A 64 -10.17 5.60 0.76
C ALA A 64 -9.25 5.79 1.98
N GLN A 65 -8.64 4.70 2.47
CA GLN A 65 -7.67 4.73 3.56
C GLN A 65 -6.48 5.65 3.23
N ALA A 66 -5.98 5.64 1.99
CA ALA A 66 -4.87 6.49 1.58
C ALA A 66 -5.22 7.99 1.71
N LEU A 67 -6.47 8.35 1.42
CA LEU A 67 -6.96 9.71 1.63
C LEU A 67 -7.18 10.03 3.10
N TYR A 68 -7.59 9.07 3.92
CA TYR A 68 -7.79 9.27 5.36
C TYR A 68 -6.50 9.52 6.12
N VAL A 69 -5.44 8.78 5.80
CA VAL A 69 -4.09 9.03 6.34
C VAL A 69 -3.63 10.43 5.98
N GLN A 70 -3.76 10.80 4.69
CA GLN A 70 -3.37 12.12 4.22
C GLN A 70 -4.23 13.26 4.80
N ALA A 71 -5.50 12.98 5.12
CA ALA A 71 -6.40 13.91 5.78
C ALA A 71 -6.15 14.02 7.30
N GLY A 72 -5.28 13.17 7.88
CA GLY A 72 -5.08 13.06 9.32
C GLY A 72 -6.32 12.55 10.07
N LEU A 73 -7.26 11.92 9.37
CA LEU A 73 -8.45 11.29 9.95
C LEU A 73 -8.15 9.90 10.51
N ILE A 74 -7.13 9.27 9.96
CA ILE A 74 -6.46 8.12 10.54
C ILE A 74 -5.06 8.66 10.85
N GLU A 75 -4.76 8.85 12.13
CA GLU A 75 -3.36 8.73 12.53
C GLU A 75 -2.91 7.37 12.00
N ASP A 76 -1.73 7.27 11.39
CA ASP A 76 -1.06 5.98 11.26
C ASP A 76 -0.79 5.48 12.68
N ARG A 77 -1.84 5.09 13.40
CA ARG A 77 -1.80 4.09 14.44
C ARG A 77 -1.56 2.83 13.66
N GLU A 78 -0.31 2.74 13.23
CA GLU A 78 0.40 1.57 12.80
C GLU A 78 -0.27 0.40 13.55
N PRO A 79 -1.06 -0.48 12.89
CA PRO A 79 -1.70 -1.64 13.55
C PRO A 79 -0.69 -2.50 14.33
N HIS A 80 0.59 -2.26 14.02
CA HIS A 80 1.81 -2.65 14.69
C HIS A 80 1.88 -2.35 16.20
N SER A 81 1.25 -1.27 16.71
CA SER A 81 1.17 -1.01 18.16
C SER A 81 0.29 -2.05 18.86
N ASP A 82 -0.75 -2.54 18.20
CA ASP A 82 -1.69 -3.49 18.79
C ASP A 82 -1.07 -4.90 18.84
N VAL A 83 -0.29 -5.28 17.83
CA VAL A 83 0.46 -6.55 17.83
C VAL A 83 1.55 -6.56 18.89
N LEU A 84 2.39 -5.53 18.96
CA LEU A 84 3.45 -5.45 19.97
C LEU A 84 2.89 -5.35 21.39
N ALA A 85 1.76 -4.64 21.58
CA ALA A 85 1.06 -4.60 22.85
C ALA A 85 0.48 -5.97 23.23
N ALA A 86 -0.12 -6.69 22.28
CA ALA A 86 -0.64 -8.03 22.51
C ALA A 86 0.47 -9.03 22.90
N VAL A 87 1.59 -9.04 22.18
CA VAL A 87 2.75 -9.89 22.51
C VAL A 87 3.30 -9.56 23.89
N ARG A 88 3.37 -8.28 24.25
CA ARG A 88 3.84 -7.86 25.58
C ARG A 88 2.86 -8.22 26.69
N ALA A 89 1.55 -8.22 26.42
CA ALA A 89 0.51 -8.54 27.39
C ALA A 89 0.25 -10.05 27.56
N ASP A 90 0.78 -10.90 26.67
CA ASP A 90 0.57 -12.34 26.70
C ASP A 90 1.24 -12.99 27.93
N VAL A 91 0.40 -13.49 28.84
CA VAL A 91 0.82 -14.14 30.10
C VAL A 91 1.35 -15.55 29.89
N ALA A 92 1.11 -16.18 28.74
CA ALA A 92 1.66 -17.50 28.40
C ALA A 92 3.14 -17.42 28.02
N LEU A 93 3.65 -16.23 27.73
CA LEU A 93 5.03 -16.01 27.31
C LEU A 93 5.91 -15.50 28.47
N THR A 94 7.08 -16.12 28.62
CA THR A 94 8.12 -15.59 29.50
C THR A 94 8.61 -14.22 29.01
N SER A 95 9.20 -13.41 29.90
CA SER A 95 9.77 -12.11 29.52
C SER A 95 10.80 -12.21 28.40
N ARG A 96 11.61 -13.28 28.39
CA ARG A 96 12.58 -13.53 27.31
C ARG A 96 11.90 -13.86 25.99
N GLN A 97 10.87 -14.71 25.99
CA GLN A 97 10.12 -15.04 24.77
C GLN A 97 9.41 -13.83 24.19
N ARG A 98 8.78 -13.00 25.04
CA ARG A 98 8.18 -11.73 24.61
C ARG A 98 9.20 -10.83 23.95
N GLN A 99 10.39 -10.67 24.56
CA GLN A 99 11.45 -9.83 24.00
C GLN A 99 11.91 -10.34 22.63
N VAL A 100 12.17 -11.65 22.50
CA VAL A 100 12.61 -12.24 21.22
C VAL A 100 11.58 -12.04 20.11
N LEU A 101 10.30 -12.22 20.40
CA LEU A 101 9.23 -12.00 19.40
C LEU A 101 9.13 -10.54 18.97
N VAL A 102 9.30 -9.61 19.90
CA VAL A 102 9.36 -8.16 19.60
C VAL A 102 10.56 -7.87 18.69
N ASP A 103 11.74 -8.38 19.03
CA ASP A 103 12.97 -8.13 18.28
C ASP A 103 12.89 -8.67 16.84
N ILE A 104 12.37 -9.89 16.66
CA ILE A 104 12.17 -10.50 15.33
C ILE A 104 11.18 -9.69 14.50
N TYR A 105 10.05 -9.33 15.10
CA TYR A 105 9.01 -8.55 14.44
C TYR A 105 9.54 -7.19 13.96
N GLU A 106 10.30 -6.50 14.80
CA GLU A 106 10.92 -5.22 14.46
C GLU A 106 11.98 -5.36 13.35
N SER A 107 12.78 -6.43 13.35
CA SER A 107 13.79 -6.71 12.31
C SER A 107 13.15 -6.87 10.94
N PHE A 108 12.17 -7.77 10.80
CA PHE A 108 11.47 -7.98 9.52
C PHE A 108 10.78 -6.72 9.03
N ARG A 109 10.27 -5.90 9.96
CA ARG A 109 9.62 -4.64 9.57
C ARG A 109 10.60 -3.62 9.04
N LYS A 110 11.77 -3.50 9.67
CA LYS A 110 12.87 -2.63 9.22
C LYS A 110 13.38 -3.06 7.84
N GLU A 111 13.55 -4.36 7.63
CA GLU A 111 13.95 -4.94 6.34
C GLU A 111 12.92 -4.65 5.25
N ASN A 112 11.63 -4.88 5.52
CA ASN A 112 10.56 -4.59 4.56
C ASN A 112 10.44 -3.10 4.22
N ARG A 113 10.71 -2.20 5.18
CA ARG A 113 10.72 -0.75 4.93
C ARG A 113 11.92 -0.34 4.07
N ALA A 114 13.09 -0.93 4.31
CA ALA A 114 14.27 -0.73 3.48
C ALA A 114 14.04 -1.24 2.04
N GLY A 115 13.43 -2.41 1.89
CA GLY A 115 13.07 -2.98 0.58
C GLY A 115 12.00 -2.18 -0.16
N ALA A 116 11.01 -1.60 0.55
CA ALA A 116 9.98 -0.75 -0.06
C ALA A 116 10.49 0.64 -0.49
N ALA A 117 11.63 1.10 0.06
CA ALA A 117 12.27 2.37 -0.29
C ALA A 117 13.20 2.27 -1.52
N GLN A 118 13.45 1.06 -2.02
CA GLN A 118 14.21 0.84 -3.25
C GLN A 118 13.23 0.69 -4.43
N PRO A 119 13.40 1.44 -5.54
CA PRO A 119 12.59 1.22 -6.75
C PRO A 119 12.82 -0.22 -7.25
N PRO A 120 11.83 -0.87 -7.87
CA PRO A 120 11.92 -2.27 -8.24
C PRO A 120 13.11 -2.47 -9.19
N GLN A 121 14.17 -3.08 -8.66
CA GLN A 121 15.22 -3.64 -9.49
C GLN A 121 14.68 -4.94 -10.05
N SER A 122 14.64 -4.99 -11.38
CA SER A 122 14.17 -6.10 -12.21
C SER A 122 14.49 -7.45 -11.58
N ALA A 123 13.43 -8.24 -11.34
CA ALA A 123 13.55 -9.63 -10.93
C ALA A 123 14.35 -10.40 -12.00
N ALA A 124 15.61 -10.66 -11.70
CA ALA A 124 16.37 -11.74 -12.32
C ALA A 124 16.50 -12.83 -11.26
N HIS A 125 15.58 -13.79 -11.28
CA HIS A 125 15.79 -15.07 -10.61
C HIS A 125 16.80 -15.88 -11.44
N PRO A 126 17.99 -16.23 -10.92
CA PRO A 126 18.85 -17.21 -11.54
C PRO A 126 18.46 -18.58 -10.96
N GLY A 127 17.65 -19.35 -11.69
CA GLY A 127 17.19 -20.62 -11.15
C GLY A 127 16.23 -21.42 -12.01
N ASP A 128 16.36 -21.37 -13.33
CA ASP A 128 15.88 -22.46 -14.19
C ASP A 128 16.94 -22.68 -15.27
N GLY A 129 17.89 -23.57 -14.98
CA GLY A 129 18.82 -24.08 -15.98
C GLY A 129 18.08 -25.01 -16.95
N PRO A 130 18.49 -25.07 -18.23
CA PRO A 130 17.80 -25.89 -19.22
C PRO A 130 17.98 -27.37 -18.88
N VAL A 131 16.86 -28.09 -18.73
CA VAL A 131 16.86 -29.55 -18.65
C VAL A 131 17.36 -30.08 -20.00
N PRO A 132 18.42 -30.92 -20.05
CA PRO A 132 18.91 -31.46 -21.30
C PRO A 132 17.90 -32.46 -21.89
N SER A 133 17.46 -32.18 -23.12
CA SER A 133 16.68 -33.10 -23.94
C SER A 133 17.42 -34.42 -24.13
N ARG A 134 16.81 -35.52 -23.69
CA ARG A 134 17.26 -36.88 -24.04
C ARG A 134 16.51 -37.32 -25.28
N ASP A 135 17.09 -37.02 -26.43
CA ASP A 135 16.70 -37.68 -27.68
C ASP A 135 17.27 -39.10 -27.73
N GLY A 136 16.42 -40.04 -28.16
CA GLY A 136 16.84 -41.21 -28.94
C GLY A 136 17.15 -42.50 -28.17
N LEU A 137 16.11 -43.30 -27.92
CA LEU A 137 16.22 -44.75 -28.17
C LEU A 137 14.84 -45.33 -28.49
N THR A 138 14.51 -45.44 -29.77
CA THR A 138 13.55 -46.43 -30.24
C THR A 138 14.27 -47.77 -30.35
N PRO A 139 13.75 -48.86 -29.77
CA PRO A 139 13.90 -50.17 -30.35
C PRO A 139 12.60 -50.55 -31.08
N ASP A 140 12.82 -50.87 -32.33
CA ASP A 140 11.93 -51.49 -33.28
C ASP A 140 11.50 -52.90 -32.82
N SER A 141 10.27 -53.27 -33.19
CA SER A 141 9.83 -54.62 -33.57
C SER A 141 9.54 -55.75 -32.55
N LEU A 142 8.36 -56.37 -32.79
CA LEU A 142 7.94 -57.78 -32.60
C LEU A 142 7.27 -58.20 -31.28
N GLU A 143 5.93 -58.36 -31.32
CA GLU A 143 5.19 -59.63 -31.15
C GLU A 143 3.73 -59.37 -30.72
N GLY A 144 2.76 -59.98 -31.42
CA GLY A 144 1.33 -60.01 -31.05
C GLY A 144 0.38 -59.87 -32.22
#